data_AF-A0AAV6U7J7-F1
#
_entry.id   AF-A0AAV6U7J7-F1
#
_cell.length_a   1.000
_cell.length_b   1.000
_cell.length_c   1.000
_cell.angle_alpha   90.00
_cell.angle_beta   90.00
_cell.angle_gamma   90.00
#
_symmetry.space_group_name_H-M   'P 1'
#
loop_
_entity.id
_entity.type
_entity.pdbx_description
1 polymer ?
#
loop_
_entity_poly.entity_id
_entity_poly.type
_entity_poly.pdbx_seq_one_letter_code
_entity_poly.pdbx_strand_id
1 'polypeptide(L)'
;MGVDVNSLAEDELRFMYFKMHDADGDSRLDGCELVKSLLHWHHEEAPADHGPVKIFRNDELALMVDPVLSSDDRNADGFIDYPEFVAAQKARGF
;
A
#
# COMPACT_ATOMS: atom_id res chain seq x y z
N MET A 1 -16.28 1.39 -29.48
CA MET A 1 -15.80 1.16 -28.09
C MET A 1 -14.40 1.73 -28.04
N GLY A 2 -14.28 3.02 -27.70
CA GLY A 2 -12.97 3.63 -27.49
C GLY A 2 -12.51 3.24 -26.11
N VAL A 3 -11.45 2.45 -26.03
CA VAL A 3 -10.70 2.29 -24.78
C VAL A 3 -10.22 3.68 -24.38
N ASP A 4 -10.64 4.14 -23.21
CA ASP A 4 -10.20 5.41 -22.67
C ASP A 4 -8.74 5.24 -22.21
N VAL A 5 -7.80 5.80 -22.97
CA VAL A 5 -6.35 5.62 -22.75
C VAL A 5 -5.93 6.19 -21.39
N ASN A 6 -6.67 7.17 -20.85
CA ASN A 6 -6.42 7.70 -19.51
C ASN A 6 -6.75 6.65 -18.45
N SER A 7 -7.89 5.98 -18.57
CA SER A 7 -8.25 4.87 -17.66
C SER A 7 -7.23 3.72 -17.68
N LEU A 8 -6.67 3.41 -18.86
CA LEU A 8 -5.64 2.38 -18.98
C LEU A 8 -4.34 2.78 -18.27
N ALA A 9 -3.95 4.04 -18.39
CA ALA A 9 -2.76 4.57 -17.71
C ALA A 9 -2.94 4.58 -16.19
N GLU A 10 -4.13 4.90 -15.70
CA GLU A 10 -4.47 4.85 -14.28
C GLU A 10 -4.42 3.40 -13.74
N ASP A 11 -4.98 2.45 -14.48
CA ASP A 11 -4.94 1.03 -14.10
C ASP A 11 -3.51 0.46 -14.13
N GLU A 12 -2.69 0.86 -15.10
CA GLU A 12 -1.28 0.46 -15.18
C GLU A 12 -0.47 1.05 -14.02
N LEU A 13 -0.70 2.32 -13.66
CA LEU A 13 -0.05 2.96 -12.52
C LEU A 13 -0.40 2.26 -11.20
N ARG A 14 -1.67 1.91 -11.02
CA ARG A 14 -2.16 1.17 -9.84
C ARG A 14 -1.51 -0.20 -9.74
N PHE A 15 -1.44 -0.91 -10.86
CA PHE A 15 -0.78 -2.21 -10.93
C PHE A 15 0.71 -2.10 -10.63
N MET A 16 1.41 -1.12 -11.21
CA MET A 16 2.82 -0.88 -10.92
C MET A 16 3.05 -0.55 -9.44
N TYR A 17 2.19 0.28 -8.83
CA TYR A 17 2.28 0.60 -7.41
C TYR A 17 2.11 -0.65 -6.54
N PHE A 18 1.12 -1.50 -6.86
CA PHE A 18 0.91 -2.77 -6.16
C PHE A 18 2.15 -3.67 -6.28
N LYS A 19 2.66 -3.87 -7.50
CA LYS A 19 3.84 -4.71 -7.76
C LYS A 19 5.14 -4.15 -7.16
N MET A 20 5.25 -2.84 -6.97
CA MET A 20 6.41 -2.23 -6.34
C MET A 20 6.54 -2.60 -4.85
N HIS A 21 5.41 -2.86 -4.19
CA HIS A 21 5.36 -3.14 -2.76
C HIS A 21 5.19 -4.62 -2.42
N ASP A 22 4.77 -5.44 -3.37
CA ASP A 22 4.79 -6.91 -3.35
C ASP A 22 6.25 -7.41 -3.49
N ALA A 23 6.93 -7.50 -2.35
CA ALA A 23 8.35 -7.74 -2.25
C ALA A 23 8.72 -9.22 -2.39
N ASP A 24 7.81 -10.14 -2.05
CA ASP A 24 8.02 -11.58 -2.19
C ASP A 24 7.39 -12.18 -3.45
N GLY A 25 6.57 -11.41 -4.17
CA GLY A 25 6.00 -11.78 -5.47
C GLY A 25 4.79 -12.70 -5.37
N ASP A 26 4.17 -12.83 -4.21
CA ASP A 26 3.00 -13.69 -4.00
C ASP A 26 1.68 -13.09 -4.55
N SER A 27 1.75 -11.88 -5.10
CA SER A 27 0.64 -11.11 -5.68
C SER A 27 -0.41 -10.68 -4.66
N ARG A 28 0.01 -10.50 -3.41
CA ARG A 28 -0.77 -9.96 -2.30
C ARG A 28 0.13 -9.00 -1.51
N LEU A 29 -0.46 -8.21 -0.62
CA LEU A 29 0.29 -7.34 0.27
C LEU A 29 0.07 -7.77 1.72
N ASP A 30 1.13 -8.15 2.40
CA ASP A 30 1.11 -8.48 3.83
C ASP A 30 1.33 -7.24 4.71
N GLY A 31 1.13 -7.40 6.03
CA GLY A 31 1.32 -6.29 6.97
C GLY A 31 2.75 -5.72 7.00
N CYS A 32 3.79 -6.53 6.77
CA CYS A 32 5.17 -6.05 6.70
C CYS A 32 5.43 -5.24 5.44
N GLU A 33 4.83 -5.63 4.32
CA GLU A 33 4.89 -4.88 3.06
C GLU A 33 4.16 -3.55 3.18
N LEU A 34 2.96 -3.55 3.77
CA LEU A 34 2.22 -2.32 4.08
C LEU A 34 3.00 -1.37 5.00
N VAL A 35 3.66 -1.89 6.05
CA VAL A 35 4.57 -1.09 6.90
C VAL A 35 5.65 -0.43 6.05
N LYS A 36 6.34 -1.19 5.20
CA LYS A 36 7.44 -0.68 4.38
C LYS A 36 6.94 0.43 3.44
N SER A 37 5.77 0.26 2.84
CA SER A 37 5.13 1.26 1.98
C SER A 37 4.84 2.56 2.74
N LEU A 38 4.25 2.47 3.93
CA LEU A 38 3.93 3.63 4.77
C LEU A 38 5.18 4.36 5.26
N LEU A 39 6.22 3.61 5.64
CA LEU A 39 7.50 4.18 6.05
C LEU A 39 8.26 4.81 4.88
N HIS A 40 8.14 4.26 3.67
CA HIS A 40 8.74 4.83 2.47
C HIS A 40 8.21 6.25 2.20
N TRP A 41 6.88 6.42 2.27
CA TRP A 41 6.24 7.74 2.18
C TRP A 41 6.79 8.73 3.22
N HIS A 42 6.91 8.29 4.47
CA HIS A 42 7.44 9.13 5.55
C HIS A 42 8.92 9.52 5.38
N HIS A 43 9.71 8.72 4.64
CA HIS A 43 11.11 9.05 4.37
C HIS A 43 11.25 10.09 3.26
N GLU A 44 10.36 10.10 2.27
CA GLU A 44 10.39 11.05 1.15
C GLU A 44 9.92 12.47 1.55
N GLU A 45 9.07 12.59 2.58
CA GLU A 45 8.60 13.89 3.08
C GLU A 45 9.55 14.58 4.08
N ALA A 46 10.55 13.86 4.60
CA ALA A 46 11.52 14.42 5.53
C ALA A 46 12.64 15.18 4.77
N PRO A 47 12.99 16.42 5.17
CA PRO A 47 14.16 17.10 4.60
C PRO A 47 15.41 16.24 4.80
N ALA A 48 16.31 16.25 3.82
CA ALA A 48 17.53 15.42 3.71
C ALA A 48 18.58 15.59 4.84
N ASP A 49 18.21 16.20 5.97
CA ASP A 49 19.00 16.21 7.19
C ASP A 49 18.61 14.97 8.01
N HIS A 50 19.38 13.90 7.83
CA HIS A 50 19.19 12.61 8.49
C HIS A 50 19.33 12.74 10.01
N GLY A 51 18.26 13.18 10.67
CA GLY A 51 18.01 12.91 12.08
C GLY A 51 18.00 11.41 12.34
N PRO A 52 18.13 10.97 13.61
CA PRO A 52 18.17 9.55 13.94
C PRO A 52 16.95 8.85 13.35
N VAL A 53 17.19 7.76 12.60
CA VAL A 53 16.14 6.90 12.06
C VAL A 53 15.20 6.55 13.21
N LYS A 54 13.94 6.99 13.12
CA LYS A 54 12.94 6.65 14.13
C LYS A 54 12.71 5.14 14.04
N ILE A 55 13.18 4.43 15.06
CA ILE A 55 12.90 3.00 15.21
C ILE A 55 11.51 2.90 15.84
N PHE A 56 10.53 2.53 15.03
CA PHE A 56 9.18 2.25 15.49
C PHE A 56 9.15 0.92 16.23
N ARG A 57 8.40 0.86 17.33
CA ARG A 57 8.11 -0.40 18.01
C ARG A 57 7.06 -1.17 17.24
N ASN A 58 7.02 -2.50 17.46
CA ASN A 58 6.04 -3.36 16.80
C ASN A 58 4.59 -2.90 17.04
N ASP A 59 4.27 -2.45 18.25
CA ASP A 59 2.93 -1.94 18.59
C ASP A 59 2.59 -0.64 17.83
N GLU A 60 3.59 0.21 17.57
CA GLU A 60 3.38 1.43 16.77
C GLU A 60 3.15 1.09 15.30
N LEU A 61 3.87 0.09 14.77
CA LEU A 61 3.68 -0.39 13.40
C LEU A 61 2.30 -1.03 13.23
N ALA A 62 1.85 -1.82 14.21
CA ALA A 62 0.51 -2.40 14.21
C ALA A 62 -0.57 -1.32 14.16
N LEU A 63 -0.44 -0.24 14.94
CA LEU A 63 -1.37 0.90 14.91
C LEU A 63 -1.45 1.59 13.54
N MET A 64 -0.44 1.45 12.67
CA MET A 64 -0.45 1.99 11.31
C MET A 64 -1.09 1.02 10.31
N VAL A 65 -0.90 -0.29 10.49
CA VAL A 65 -1.34 -1.32 9.54
C VAL A 65 -2.73 -1.88 9.85
N ASP A 66 -3.06 -2.07 11.14
CA ASP A 66 -4.33 -2.64 11.56
C ASP A 66 -5.55 -1.90 10.97
N PRO A 67 -5.57 -0.55 10.87
CA PRO A 67 -6.68 0.15 10.23
C PRO A 67 -6.78 -0.13 8.72
N VAL A 68 -5.65 -0.33 8.04
CA VAL A 68 -5.60 -0.61 6.60
C VAL A 68 -6.13 -2.02 6.34
N LEU A 69 -5.63 -3.02 7.06
CA LEU A 69 -6.13 -4.40 6.95
C LEU A 69 -7.62 -4.45 7.33
N SER A 70 -8.03 -3.82 8.41
CA SER A 70 -9.44 -3.83 8.84
C SER A 70 -10.40 -3.21 7.81
N SER A 71 -9.93 -2.31 6.93
CA SER A 71 -10.79 -1.70 5.90
C SER A 71 -10.70 -2.40 4.55
N ASP A 72 -9.53 -2.93 4.20
CA ASP A 72 -9.21 -3.35 2.84
C ASP A 72 -9.19 -4.87 2.67
N ASP A 73 -8.77 -5.62 3.70
CA ASP A 73 -8.81 -7.09 3.74
C ASP A 73 -10.26 -7.54 4.04
N ARG A 74 -11.00 -7.93 2.99
CA ARG A 74 -12.42 -8.26 3.10
C ARG A 74 -12.66 -9.71 3.46
N ASN A 75 -11.71 -10.57 3.10
CA ASN A 75 -11.82 -12.00 3.34
C ASN A 75 -11.18 -12.41 4.70
N ALA A 76 -10.49 -11.47 5.36
CA ALA A 76 -9.80 -11.60 6.64
C ALA A 76 -8.71 -12.68 6.62
N ASP A 77 -7.99 -12.83 5.51
CA ASP A 77 -6.88 -13.78 5.37
C ASP A 77 -5.52 -13.20 5.80
N GLY A 78 -5.48 -11.91 6.15
CA GLY A 78 -4.28 -11.20 6.59
C GLY A 78 -3.48 -10.57 5.46
N PHE A 79 -4.02 -10.59 4.24
CA PHE A 79 -3.40 -10.01 3.05
C PHE A 79 -4.39 -9.06 2.34
N ILE A 80 -3.84 -8.20 1.47
CA ILE A 80 -4.64 -7.42 0.53
C ILE A 80 -4.29 -7.90 -0.88
N ASP A 81 -5.23 -8.57 -1.54
CA ASP A 81 -5.07 -8.93 -2.94
C ASP A 81 -5.33 -7.75 -3.89
N TYR A 82 -5.00 -7.90 -5.17
CA TYR A 82 -5.19 -6.82 -6.14
C TYR A 82 -6.66 -6.36 -6.27
N PRO A 83 -7.68 -7.25 -6.35
CA PRO A 83 -9.08 -6.86 -6.27
C PRO A 83 -9.45 -6.02 -5.04
N GLU A 84 -8.98 -6.41 -3.85
CA GLU A 84 -9.18 -5.70 -2.59
C GLU A 84 -8.53 -4.32 -2.63
N PHE A 85 -7.27 -4.25 -3.07
CA PHE A 85 -6.51 -3.01 -3.25
C PHE A 85 -7.25 -2.01 -4.17
N VAL A 86 -7.68 -2.45 -5.35
CA VAL A 86 -8.40 -1.59 -6.32
C VAL A 86 -9.72 -1.10 -5.73
N ALA A 87 -10.44 -1.97 -5.03
CA ALA A 87 -11.70 -1.59 -4.43
C ALA A 87 -11.53 -0.62 -3.25
N ALA A 88 -10.43 -0.75 -2.49
CA ALA A 88 -10.05 0.21 -1.46
C ALA A 88 -9.68 1.58 -2.04
N GLN A 89 -8.91 1.63 -3.14
CA GLN A 89 -8.59 2.89 -3.81
C GLN A 89 -9.83 3.61 -4.33
N LYS A 90 -10.75 2.88 -4.97
CA LYS A 90 -12.04 3.43 -5.43
C LYS A 90 -12.87 3.98 -4.26
N ALA A 91 -12.88 3.29 -3.12
CA ALA A 91 -13.58 3.76 -1.92
C ALA A 91 -12.97 5.04 -1.33
N ARG A 92 -11.65 5.23 -1.48
CA ARG A 92 -10.91 6.43 -1.05
C ARG A 92 -11.03 7.62 -2.01
N GLY A 93 -11.69 7.44 -3.16
CA GLY A 93 -11.91 8.51 -4.14
C GLY A 93 -10.70 8.80 -5.04
N PHE A 94 -9.80 7.82 -5.20
CA PHE A 94 -8.75 7.83 -6.22
C PHE A 94 -9.24 7.27 -7.55
#